data_AF-A0A7S2S3I2-F1
#
_entry.id   AF-A0A7S2S3I2-F1
#
_cell.length_a   1.000
_cell.length_b   1.000
_cell.length_c   1.000
_cell.angle_alpha   90.00
_cell.angle_beta   90.00
_cell.angle_gamma   90.00
#
_symmetry.space_group_name_H-M   'P 1'
#
loop_
_entity.id
_entity.type
_entity.pdbx_description
1 polymer ?
#
loop_
_entity_poly.entity_id
_entity_poly.type
_entity_poly.pdbx_seq_one_letter_code
_entity_poly.pdbx_strand_id
1 'polypeptide(L)'
;TPFDMMDNYWTKKSEVKLYVRRVLVAEKFEELLPRYLNFVRGVVDSDDLPLNVSREQLQQNKIMKVISKKLVRKTLELLKKLAKDESSEEEDEEGEEKEASKEGDKKDDEETPWQKFYKEFAKNLKMGCYEDDSNRSKISKLLRFATTKSDGKEISLDQYLDNMKDNQ
;
A
#
# COMPACT_ATOMS: atom_id res chain seq x y z
N THR A 1 -2.87 -15.76 5.31
CA THR A 1 -1.79 -15.14 4.50
C THR A 1 -2.41 -14.22 3.46
N PRO A 2 -1.66 -13.37 2.76
CA PRO A 2 -2.18 -12.54 1.67
C PRO A 2 -2.86 -13.36 0.54
N PHE A 3 -2.52 -14.65 0.42
CA PHE A 3 -3.11 -15.60 -0.53
C PHE A 3 -4.63 -15.76 -0.44
N ASP A 4 -5.19 -15.59 0.76
CA ASP A 4 -6.63 -15.77 1.01
C ASP A 4 -7.31 -14.45 1.42
N MET A 5 -6.89 -13.37 0.76
CA MET A 5 -7.45 -12.04 0.99
C MET A 5 -8.92 -11.97 0.60
N MET A 6 -9.34 -12.62 -0.50
CA MET A 6 -10.70 -12.49 -1.02
C MET A 6 -11.71 -13.27 -0.19
N ASP A 7 -11.38 -14.50 0.21
CA ASP A 7 -12.35 -15.34 0.94
C ASP A 7 -12.52 -14.84 2.37
N ASN A 8 -11.46 -14.20 2.92
CA ASN A 8 -11.50 -13.57 4.24
C ASN A 8 -11.69 -12.04 4.21
N TYR A 9 -11.99 -11.44 3.06
CA TYR A 9 -11.99 -9.96 2.94
C TYR A 9 -12.96 -9.30 3.91
N TRP A 10 -14.14 -9.91 4.07
CA TRP A 10 -15.23 -9.42 4.90
C TRP A 10 -15.08 -9.77 6.38
N THR A 11 -14.28 -10.79 6.69
CA THR A 11 -14.14 -11.34 8.06
C THR A 11 -12.83 -10.92 8.72
N LYS A 12 -11.80 -10.62 7.94
CA LYS A 12 -10.47 -10.28 8.44
C LYS A 12 -10.44 -8.88 9.03
N LYS A 13 -10.14 -8.84 10.33
CA LYS A 13 -10.04 -7.62 11.14
C LYS A 13 -8.61 -7.06 11.09
N SER A 14 -8.49 -5.74 11.26
CA SER A 14 -7.19 -5.10 11.44
C SER A 14 -6.51 -5.60 12.73
N GLU A 15 -5.20 -5.81 12.65
CA GLU A 15 -4.35 -6.26 13.77
C GLU A 15 -3.51 -5.12 14.36
N VAL A 16 -3.90 -3.87 14.10
CA VAL A 16 -3.26 -2.71 14.71
C VAL A 16 -3.74 -2.55 16.16
N LYS A 17 -2.78 -2.52 17.09
CA LYS A 17 -3.05 -2.34 18.52
C LYS A 17 -3.15 -0.85 18.85
N LEU A 18 -4.17 -0.47 19.60
CA LEU A 18 -4.38 0.89 20.09
C LEU A 18 -3.91 1.01 21.54
N TYR A 19 -2.99 1.94 21.75
CA TYR A 19 -2.47 2.36 23.04
C TYR A 19 -2.87 3.81 23.30
N VAL A 20 -3.02 4.14 24.58
CA VAL A 20 -3.22 5.49 25.05
C VAL A 20 -2.21 5.73 26.16
N ARG A 21 -1.28 6.66 25.94
CA ARG A 21 -0.18 6.97 26.88
C ARG A 21 0.56 5.70 27.32
N ARG A 22 0.94 4.85 26.35
CA ARG A 22 1.62 3.56 26.55
C ARG A 22 0.82 2.48 27.29
N VAL A 23 -0.48 2.69 27.52
CA VAL A 23 -1.39 1.68 28.08
C VAL A 23 -2.19 1.03 26.94
N LEU A 24 -2.17 -0.29 26.85
CA LEU A 24 -2.94 -1.02 25.84
C LEU A 24 -4.44 -0.87 26.12
N VAL A 25 -5.17 -0.28 25.18
CA VAL A 25 -6.63 -0.08 25.29
C VAL A 25 -7.39 -1.10 24.45
N ALA A 26 -6.93 -1.39 23.23
CA ALA A 26 -7.55 -2.38 22.37
C ALA A 26 -6.53 -3.11 21.50
N GLU A 27 -6.55 -4.45 21.55
CA GLU A 27 -5.71 -5.28 20.66
C GLU A 27 -6.21 -5.32 19.22
N LYS A 28 -7.52 -5.23 19.03
CA LYS A 28 -8.20 -5.26 17.73
C LYS A 28 -9.24 -4.15 17.72
N PHE A 29 -9.06 -3.19 16.82
CA PHE A 29 -9.97 -2.07 16.62
C PHE A 29 -10.21 -1.86 15.12
N GLU A 30 -11.35 -2.35 14.64
CA GLU A 30 -11.64 -2.44 13.20
C GLU A 30 -11.77 -1.08 12.50
N GLU A 31 -12.10 -0.02 13.25
CA GLU A 31 -12.31 1.32 12.69
C GLU A 31 -11.01 2.10 12.48
N LEU A 32 -9.87 1.56 12.93
CA LEU A 32 -8.59 2.26 12.83
C LEU A 32 -8.07 2.34 11.39
N LEU A 33 -8.27 1.27 10.61
CA LEU A 33 -7.86 1.19 9.21
C LEU A 33 -9.00 0.59 8.37
N PRO A 34 -9.18 1.07 7.13
CA PRO A 34 -10.16 0.48 6.22
C PRO A 34 -9.76 -0.96 5.85
N ARG A 35 -10.75 -1.77 5.46
CA ARG A 35 -10.58 -3.21 5.20
C ARG A 35 -9.50 -3.50 4.16
N TYR A 36 -9.42 -2.68 3.12
CA TYR A 36 -8.40 -2.82 2.10
C TYR A 36 -6.96 -2.63 2.64
N LEU A 37 -6.77 -2.04 3.82
CA LEU A 37 -5.48 -1.93 4.53
C LEU A 37 -5.36 -2.87 5.74
N ASN A 38 -6.18 -3.92 5.84
CA ASN A 38 -6.15 -4.86 6.98
C ASN A 38 -4.87 -5.71 7.08
N PHE A 39 -3.98 -5.65 6.08
CA PHE A 39 -2.67 -6.28 6.12
C PHE A 39 -1.67 -5.50 6.97
N VAL A 40 -1.93 -4.22 7.24
CA VAL A 40 -1.06 -3.39 8.06
C VAL A 40 -1.11 -3.88 9.50
N ARG A 41 0.07 -4.15 10.05
CA ARG A 41 0.30 -4.54 11.44
C ARG A 41 1.10 -3.46 12.13
N GLY A 42 0.81 -3.20 13.40
CA GLY A 42 1.54 -2.20 14.15
C GLY A 42 0.87 -1.77 15.44
N VAL A 43 1.38 -0.68 15.98
CA VAL A 43 0.94 -0.08 17.23
C VAL A 43 0.66 1.41 16.99
N VAL A 44 -0.46 1.89 17.51
CA VAL A 44 -0.83 3.31 17.50
C VAL A 44 -0.96 3.75 18.94
N ASP A 45 -0.07 4.64 19.39
CA ASP A 45 -0.13 5.24 20.72
C ASP A 45 -0.64 6.68 20.59
N SER A 46 -1.71 7.01 21.31
CA SER A 46 -2.35 8.33 21.26
C SER A 46 -2.34 8.99 22.63
N ASP A 47 -1.84 10.24 22.68
CA ASP A 47 -1.85 11.06 23.90
C ASP A 47 -3.16 11.85 24.09
N ASP A 48 -3.94 11.98 23.01
CA ASP A 48 -5.15 12.81 22.90
C ASP A 48 -6.43 12.08 23.37
N LEU A 49 -6.37 10.77 23.58
CA LEU A 49 -7.50 9.98 24.04
C LEU A 49 -7.54 9.90 25.57
N PRO A 50 -8.73 9.90 26.19
CA PRO A 50 -8.86 9.69 27.63
C PRO A 50 -8.51 8.24 27.99
N LEU A 51 -7.80 8.04 29.11
CA LEU A 51 -7.35 6.72 29.55
C LEU A 51 -8.52 5.80 29.95
N ASN A 52 -9.60 6.38 30.49
CA ASN A 52 -10.78 5.68 31.00
C ASN A 52 -11.89 5.55 29.94
N VAL A 53 -11.52 5.37 28.68
CA VAL A 53 -12.46 5.31 27.56
C VAL A 53 -12.92 3.88 27.27
N SER A 54 -14.22 3.67 27.15
CA SER A 54 -14.77 2.38 26.71
C SER A 54 -14.62 2.20 25.19
N ARG A 55 -14.72 0.97 24.70
CA ARG A 55 -14.70 0.69 23.26
C ARG A 55 -15.81 1.43 22.51
N GLU A 56 -17.01 1.48 23.07
CA GLU A 56 -18.15 2.19 22.48
C GLU A 56 -17.90 3.69 22.38
N GLN A 57 -17.33 4.28 23.44
CA GLN A 57 -16.96 5.69 23.44
C GLN A 57 -15.88 6.01 22.40
N LEU A 58 -14.92 5.09 22.17
CA LEU A 58 -13.91 5.25 21.12
C LEU A 58 -14.56 5.30 19.73
N GLN A 59 -15.52 4.42 19.43
CA GLN A 59 -16.18 4.38 18.12
C GLN A 59 -16.92 5.68 17.78
N GLN A 60 -17.53 6.30 18.79
CA GLN A 60 -18.23 7.58 18.64
C GLN A 60 -17.28 8.79 18.63
N ASN A 61 -16.01 8.61 19.02
CA ASN A 61 -15.06 9.70 19.18
C ASN A 61 -14.56 10.24 17.82
N LYS A 62 -14.72 11.55 17.60
CA LYS A 62 -14.23 12.23 16.39
C LYS A 62 -12.72 12.13 16.22
N ILE A 63 -11.95 12.05 17.30
CA ILE A 63 -10.49 11.89 17.27
C ILE A 63 -10.11 10.61 16.55
N MET A 64 -10.88 9.53 16.71
CA MET A 64 -10.59 8.25 16.03
C MET A 64 -10.73 8.36 14.52
N LYS A 65 -11.70 9.13 14.02
CA LYS A 65 -11.81 9.42 12.59
C LYS A 65 -10.60 10.19 12.06
N VAL A 66 -10.04 11.10 12.85
CA VAL A 66 -8.82 11.85 12.48
C VAL A 66 -7.60 10.95 12.45
N ILE A 67 -7.43 10.11 13.48
CA ILE A 67 -6.32 9.14 13.55
C ILE A 67 -6.41 8.16 12.38
N SER A 68 -7.58 7.58 12.11
CA SER A 68 -7.80 6.69 10.97
C SER A 68 -7.40 7.35 9.64
N LYS A 69 -7.89 8.56 9.36
CA LYS A 69 -7.49 9.32 8.16
C LYS A 69 -5.98 9.57 8.06
N LYS A 70 -5.33 9.90 9.19
CA LYS A 70 -3.87 10.08 9.24
C LYS A 70 -3.12 8.78 8.94
N LEU A 71 -3.57 7.65 9.49
CA LEU A 71 -2.97 6.34 9.25
C LEU A 71 -3.11 5.94 7.78
N VAL A 72 -4.31 6.04 7.19
CA VAL A 72 -4.52 5.77 5.76
C VAL A 72 -3.57 6.61 4.91
N ARG A 73 -3.52 7.92 5.18
CA ARG A 73 -2.62 8.83 4.45
C ARG A 73 -1.16 8.41 4.56
N LYS A 74 -0.69 8.07 5.76
CA LYS A 74 0.70 7.66 6.00
C LYS A 74 1.03 6.33 5.33
N THR A 75 0.12 5.35 5.40
CA THR A 75 0.29 4.08 4.69
C THR A 75 0.42 4.30 3.19
N LEU A 76 -0.46 5.10 2.58
CA LEU A 76 -0.38 5.39 1.15
C LEU A 76 0.89 6.20 0.78
N GLU A 77 1.34 7.12 1.64
CA GLU A 77 2.62 7.82 1.46
C GLU A 77 3.81 6.85 1.47
N LEU A 78 3.82 5.86 2.36
CA LEU A 78 4.85 4.82 2.42
C LEU A 78 4.82 3.91 1.19
N LEU A 79 3.63 3.46 0.77
CA LEU A 79 3.48 2.64 -0.44
C LEU A 79 3.94 3.40 -1.68
N LYS A 80 3.63 4.69 -1.78
CA LYS A 80 4.09 5.54 -2.88
C LYS A 80 5.61 5.69 -2.89
N LYS A 81 6.25 5.76 -1.71
CA LYS A 81 7.72 5.80 -1.63
C LYS A 81 8.30 4.46 -2.11
N LEU A 82 7.78 3.35 -1.61
CA LEU A 82 8.20 2.00 -2.03
C LEU A 82 8.08 1.81 -3.55
N ALA A 83 6.99 2.29 -4.15
CA ALA A 83 6.75 2.23 -5.60
C ALA A 83 7.66 3.15 -6.42
N LYS A 84 8.27 4.18 -5.80
CA LYS A 84 9.17 5.12 -6.47
C LYS A 84 10.62 4.67 -6.39
N ASP A 85 11.01 4.09 -5.27
CA ASP A 85 12.35 3.57 -5.07
C ASP A 85 12.64 2.47 -6.13
N GLU A 86 11.62 1.68 -6.53
CA GLU A 86 11.68 0.79 -7.70
C GLU A 86 11.98 1.53 -9.02
N SER A 87 11.24 2.60 -9.34
CA SER A 87 11.44 3.32 -10.60
C SER A 87 12.80 4.01 -10.71
N SER A 88 13.40 4.41 -9.58
CA SER A 88 14.76 4.98 -9.60
C SER A 88 15.84 3.92 -9.83
N GLU A 89 15.62 2.68 -9.37
CA GLU A 89 16.56 1.58 -9.62
C GLU A 89 16.55 1.15 -11.11
N GLU A 90 15.40 1.24 -11.78
CA GLU A 90 15.29 0.95 -13.22
C GLU A 90 15.97 2.00 -14.11
N GLU A 91 15.94 3.30 -13.73
CA GLU A 91 16.62 4.38 -14.48
C GLU A 91 18.15 4.28 -14.43
N ASP A 92 18.71 3.78 -13.31
CA ASP A 92 20.15 3.59 -13.16
C ASP A 92 20.67 2.38 -13.98
N GLU A 93 19.84 1.35 -14.20
CA GLU A 93 20.21 0.19 -15.03
C GLU A 93 20.15 0.48 -16.55
N GLU A 94 19.25 1.35 -17.02
CA GLU A 94 19.20 1.76 -18.45
C GLU A 94 20.36 2.71 -18.85
N GLY A 95 21.07 3.31 -17.89
CA GLY A 95 22.21 4.19 -18.10
C GLY A 95 23.56 3.48 -18.36
N GLU A 96 23.66 2.16 -18.10
CA GLU A 96 24.90 1.38 -18.22
C GLU A 96 24.98 0.48 -19.48
N GLU A 97 24.12 0.66 -20.48
CA GLU A 97 24.29 -0.04 -21.76
C GLU A 97 25.31 0.66 -22.68
N LYS A 98 26.60 0.70 -22.30
CA LYS A 98 27.71 0.67 -23.29
C LYS A 98 28.97 -0.06 -22.78
N GLU A 99 29.24 -1.12 -23.52
CA GLU A 99 30.48 -1.89 -23.69
C GLU A 99 30.73 -3.10 -22.78
N ALA A 100 30.73 -4.24 -23.47
CA ALA A 100 30.74 -5.59 -22.97
C ALA A 100 32.08 -6.03 -22.38
N SER A 101 32.01 -6.89 -21.36
CA SER A 101 32.76 -8.15 -21.40
C SER A 101 32.03 -9.23 -20.60
N LYS A 102 32.18 -10.45 -21.09
CA LYS A 102 31.37 -11.63 -20.82
C LYS A 102 32.16 -12.55 -19.88
N GLU A 103 31.70 -12.74 -18.65
CA GLU A 103 31.96 -13.94 -17.87
C GLU A 103 30.88 -14.09 -16.79
N GLY A 104 30.34 -15.30 -16.69
CA GLY A 104 29.05 -15.57 -16.10
C GLY A 104 28.99 -15.31 -14.59
N ASP A 105 28.00 -14.52 -14.20
CA ASP A 105 27.33 -14.65 -12.93
C ASP A 105 25.82 -14.61 -13.22
N LYS A 106 25.07 -15.56 -12.67
CA LYS A 106 23.60 -15.50 -12.73
C LYS A 106 23.21 -14.33 -11.85
N LYS A 107 22.95 -13.15 -12.44
CA LYS A 107 22.18 -12.09 -11.78
C LYS A 107 20.80 -12.70 -11.52
N ASP A 108 20.61 -13.25 -10.32
CA ASP A 108 19.31 -13.73 -9.86
C ASP A 108 18.30 -12.59 -10.01
N ASP A 109 17.16 -12.87 -10.64
CA ASP A 109 15.95 -12.02 -10.71
C ASP A 109 15.46 -11.67 -9.29
N GLU A 110 16.17 -10.81 -8.57
CA GLU A 110 15.76 -10.45 -7.21
C GLU A 110 14.60 -9.46 -7.29
N GLU A 111 13.37 -9.99 -7.18
CA GLU A 111 12.14 -9.18 -7.21
C GLU A 111 12.28 -7.96 -6.27
N THR A 112 12.00 -6.76 -6.78
CA THR A 112 12.09 -5.53 -5.99
C THR A 112 11.14 -5.58 -4.79
N PRO A 113 11.40 -4.81 -3.72
CA PRO A 113 10.46 -4.70 -2.60
C PRO A 113 9.03 -4.32 -3.03
N TRP A 114 8.89 -3.49 -4.07
CA TRP A 114 7.60 -3.15 -4.62
C TRP A 114 6.95 -4.31 -5.38
N GLN A 115 7.69 -5.03 -6.23
CA GLN A 115 7.16 -6.21 -6.94
C GLN A 115 6.65 -7.27 -5.96
N LYS A 116 7.43 -7.56 -4.91
CA LYS A 116 7.02 -8.46 -3.82
C LYS A 116 5.72 -7.99 -3.17
N PHE A 117 5.64 -6.70 -2.82
CA PHE A 117 4.43 -6.12 -2.25
C PHE A 117 3.23 -6.21 -3.20
N TYR A 118 3.40 -5.82 -4.46
CA TYR A 118 2.33 -5.74 -5.43
C TYR A 118 1.77 -7.13 -5.75
N LYS A 119 2.64 -8.13 -5.91
CA LYS A 119 2.28 -9.54 -6.10
C LYS A 119 1.36 -10.06 -4.98
N GLU A 120 1.62 -9.67 -3.73
CA GLU A 120 0.82 -10.11 -2.59
C GLU A 120 -0.44 -9.25 -2.36
N PHE A 121 -0.37 -7.94 -2.60
CA PHE A 121 -1.38 -6.98 -2.15
C PHE A 121 -2.06 -6.17 -3.27
N ALA A 122 -1.86 -6.50 -4.55
CA ALA A 122 -2.54 -5.82 -5.66
C ALA A 122 -4.08 -5.86 -5.51
N LYS A 123 -4.65 -6.95 -5.00
CA LYS A 123 -6.09 -7.06 -4.71
C LYS A 123 -6.53 -6.03 -3.69
N ASN A 124 -5.72 -5.77 -2.66
CA ASN A 124 -6.01 -4.76 -1.64
C ASN A 124 -6.06 -3.36 -2.25
N LEU A 125 -5.11 -3.02 -3.11
CA LEU A 125 -5.12 -1.73 -3.81
C LEU A 125 -6.34 -1.58 -4.72
N LYS A 126 -6.70 -2.63 -5.47
CA LYS A 126 -7.89 -2.64 -6.33
C LYS A 126 -9.17 -2.43 -5.53
N MET A 127 -9.33 -3.11 -4.38
CA MET A 127 -10.46 -2.89 -3.47
C MET A 127 -10.45 -1.48 -2.87
N GLY A 128 -9.27 -0.93 -2.55
CA GLY A 128 -9.14 0.46 -2.11
C GLY A 128 -9.64 1.47 -3.14
N CYS A 129 -9.37 1.25 -4.43
CA CYS A 129 -9.92 2.10 -5.50
C CYS A 129 -11.45 2.05 -5.59
N TYR A 130 -12.05 0.89 -5.29
CA TYR A 130 -13.50 0.70 -5.29
C TYR A 130 -14.15 1.36 -4.06
N GLU A 131 -13.57 1.19 -2.87
CA GLU A 131 -14.21 1.55 -1.60
C GLU A 131 -13.85 2.94 -1.05
N ASP A 132 -12.67 3.49 -1.38
CA ASP A 132 -12.19 4.76 -0.83
C ASP A 132 -12.11 5.86 -1.91
N ASP A 133 -13.25 6.45 -2.21
CA ASP A 133 -13.39 7.60 -3.12
C ASP A 133 -12.42 8.74 -2.79
N SER A 134 -12.20 9.00 -1.50
CA SER A 134 -11.39 10.13 -1.04
C SER A 134 -9.89 9.96 -1.35
N ASN A 135 -9.43 8.71 -1.45
CA ASN A 135 -8.04 8.38 -1.80
C ASN A 135 -7.89 7.67 -3.15
N ARG A 136 -8.98 7.43 -3.89
CA ARG A 136 -9.00 6.73 -5.18
C ARG A 136 -7.90 7.20 -6.14
N SER A 137 -7.74 8.51 -6.32
CA SER A 137 -6.70 9.09 -7.20
C SER A 137 -5.26 8.75 -6.77
N LYS A 138 -5.01 8.61 -5.47
CA LYS A 138 -3.70 8.21 -4.95
C LYS A 138 -3.49 6.70 -5.09
N ILE A 139 -4.54 5.92 -4.82
CA ILE A 139 -4.49 4.45 -4.89
C ILE A 139 -4.33 4.00 -6.34
N SER A 140 -5.00 4.65 -7.30
CA SER A 140 -4.92 4.30 -8.72
C SER A 140 -3.50 4.44 -9.29
N LYS A 141 -2.72 5.40 -8.80
CA LYS A 141 -1.30 5.57 -9.18
C LYS A 141 -0.39 4.45 -8.70
N LEU A 142 -0.84 3.65 -7.72
CA LEU A 142 -0.13 2.48 -7.23
C LEU A 142 -0.50 1.21 -8.02
N LEU A 143 -1.44 1.28 -8.96
CA LEU A 143 -1.79 0.11 -9.77
C LEU A 143 -0.76 -0.09 -10.90
N ARG A 144 -0.55 -1.35 -11.23
CA ARG A 144 0.24 -1.85 -12.35
C ARG A 144 -0.61 -2.77 -13.22
N PHE A 145 -0.42 -2.69 -14.53
CA PHE A 145 -1.15 -3.47 -15.51
C PHE A 145 -0.25 -3.89 -16.67
N ALA A 146 -0.40 -5.12 -17.13
CA ALA A 146 0.11 -5.51 -18.44
C ALA A 146 -0.71 -4.82 -19.54
N THR A 147 -0.02 -4.34 -20.57
CA THR A 147 -0.62 -3.71 -21.74
C THR A 147 -0.08 -4.34 -23.01
N THR A 148 -0.74 -4.08 -24.14
CA THR A 148 -0.27 -4.58 -25.45
C THR A 148 1.05 -3.97 -25.89
N LYS A 149 1.48 -2.86 -25.28
CA LYS A 149 2.72 -2.16 -25.59
C LYS A 149 3.82 -2.35 -24.54
N SER A 150 3.57 -3.16 -23.51
CA SER A 150 4.53 -3.34 -22.42
C SER A 150 5.24 -4.69 -22.46
N ASP A 151 5.12 -5.46 -23.55
CA ASP A 151 5.81 -6.75 -23.74
C ASP A 151 5.67 -7.72 -22.56
N GLY A 152 4.49 -7.72 -21.93
CA GLY A 152 4.20 -8.54 -20.75
C GLY A 152 4.66 -7.96 -19.41
N LYS A 153 5.44 -6.87 -19.41
CA LYS A 153 5.78 -6.12 -18.19
C LYS A 153 4.56 -5.37 -17.65
N GLU A 154 4.43 -5.28 -16.33
CA GLU A 154 3.39 -4.48 -15.72
C GLU A 154 3.83 -3.02 -15.61
N ILE A 155 3.08 -2.10 -16.22
CA ILE A 155 3.36 -0.66 -16.17
C ILE A 155 2.33 0.08 -15.33
N SER A 156 2.72 1.24 -14.78
CA SER A 156 1.82 2.14 -14.08
C SER A 156 0.89 2.89 -15.03
N LEU A 157 -0.19 3.46 -14.48
CA LEU A 157 -1.09 4.33 -15.26
C LEU A 157 -0.38 5.60 -15.75
N ASP A 158 0.53 6.17 -14.95
CA ASP A 158 1.27 7.37 -15.34
C ASP A 158 2.18 7.03 -16.55
N GLN A 159 2.91 5.90 -16.52
CA GLN A 159 3.69 5.41 -17.69
C GLN A 159 2.81 5.13 -18.92
N TYR A 160 1.58 4.64 -18.73
CA TYR A 160 0.66 4.44 -19.85
C TYR A 160 0.24 5.77 -20.49
N LEU A 161 -0.01 6.80 -19.67
CA LEU A 161 -0.35 8.16 -20.14
C LEU A 161 0.82 8.79 -20.90
N ASP A 162 2.05 8.61 -20.43
CA ASP A 162 3.25 9.13 -21.11
C ASP A 162 3.46 8.49 -22.50
N ASN A 163 2.94 7.27 -22.70
CA ASN A 163 2.98 6.54 -23.96
C ASN A 163 1.72 6.73 -24.84
N MET A 164 0.83 7.65 -24.46
CA MET A 164 -0.34 7.99 -25.27
C MET A 164 0.04 8.79 -26.51
N LYS A 165 -0.68 8.57 -27.60
CA LYS A 165 -0.57 9.39 -28.80
C LYS A 165 -1.36 10.69 -28.59
N ASP A 166 -0.94 11.76 -29.26
CA ASP A 166 -1.60 13.08 -29.17
C ASP A 166 -3.10 13.07 -29.52
N ASN A 167 -3.56 12.07 -30.29
CA ASN A 167 -4.93 11.96 -30.76
C ASN A 167 -5.79 10.91 -30.01
N GLN A 168 -5.32 10.45 -28.84
CA GLN A 168 -5.96 9.41 -28.03
C GLN A 168 -6.77 9.97 -26.86
#